data_AF-A0A2G8RM89-F1
#
_entry.id   AF-A0A2G8RM89-F1
#
_cell.length_a   1.000
_cell.length_b   1.000
_cell.length_c   1.000
_cell.angle_alpha   90.00
_cell.angle_beta   90.00
_cell.angle_gamma   90.00
#
_symmetry.space_group_name_H-M   'P 1'
#
loop_
_entity.id
_entity.type
_entity.pdbx_description
1 polymer ?
#
loop_
_entity_poly.entity_id
_entity_poly.type
_entity_poly.pdbx_seq_one_letter_code
_entity_poly.pdbx_strand_id
1 'polypeptide(L)'
;MSELYTTCYVGLASFTILIWDHLLTFSEEVEFVWKKKKGPLIYLFFINRYLTPLGFCVNLIAYFSDYFTPDTSVCRHFVRFEGSMTLIGINVTAVMMFLRIYAIYEGRKSVVFALATLLLAEFAVNASLLTYGIAVKHTVRIHACTMIFDQSKVHGVFAAASAWLPLLYETAVLALTLLRTYQHAKDASAGRVMRILVKEGLLYFSVIFSITLILTLMIISAPDGLKNVAAQTEYL
;
A
#
# COMPACT_ATOMS: atom_id res chain seq x y z
N MET A 1 -16.25 -21.89 0.71
CA MET A 1 -16.76 -21.57 2.07
C MET A 1 -15.62 -21.63 3.08
N SER A 2 -14.87 -22.73 3.14
CA SER A 2 -13.62 -22.84 3.92
C SER A 2 -12.61 -21.72 3.62
N GLU A 3 -12.40 -21.38 2.34
CA GLU A 3 -11.39 -20.39 1.93
C GLU A 3 -11.66 -18.98 2.47
N LEU A 4 -12.93 -18.52 2.50
CA LEU A 4 -13.29 -17.21 3.03
C LEU A 4 -13.00 -17.12 4.54
N TYR A 5 -13.37 -18.17 5.29
CA TYR A 5 -13.07 -18.24 6.72
C TYR A 5 -11.56 -18.25 6.97
N THR A 6 -10.79 -18.98 6.16
CA THR A 6 -9.32 -18.97 6.24
C THR A 6 -8.78 -17.55 6.08
N THR A 7 -9.23 -16.79 5.08
CA THR A 7 -8.81 -15.39 4.88
C THR A 7 -9.16 -14.52 6.08
N CYS A 8 -10.37 -14.65 6.64
CA CYS A 8 -10.79 -13.91 7.82
C CYS A 8 -9.94 -14.24 9.06
N TYR A 9 -9.63 -15.52 9.31
CA TYR A 9 -8.79 -15.94 10.44
C TYR A 9 -7.34 -15.48 10.28
N VAL A 10 -6.78 -15.57 9.08
CA VAL A 10 -5.43 -15.08 8.79
C VAL A 10 -5.39 -13.56 8.96
N GLY A 11 -6.38 -12.83 8.46
CA GLY A 11 -6.50 -11.38 8.63
C GLY A 11 -6.57 -10.96 10.10
N LEU A 12 -7.38 -11.66 10.91
CA LEU A 12 -7.46 -11.46 12.36
C LEU A 12 -6.13 -11.72 13.07
N ALA A 13 -5.44 -12.81 12.72
CA ALA A 13 -4.14 -13.14 13.28
C ALA A 13 -3.09 -12.07 12.95
N SER A 14 -3.01 -11.67 11.68
CA SER A 14 -2.12 -10.60 11.21
C SER A 14 -2.41 -9.27 11.91
N PHE A 15 -3.68 -8.91 12.06
CA PHE A 15 -4.07 -7.69 12.78
C PHE A 15 -3.71 -7.74 14.26
N THR A 16 -3.86 -8.89 14.91
CA THR A 16 -3.48 -9.07 16.32
C THR A 16 -1.98 -8.86 16.50
N ILE A 17 -1.16 -9.43 15.60
CA ILE A 17 0.30 -9.22 15.59
C ILE A 17 0.63 -7.74 15.36
N LEU A 18 -0.07 -7.07 14.44
CA LEU A 18 0.12 -5.65 14.17
C LEU A 18 -0.15 -4.81 15.43
N ILE A 19 -1.27 -5.03 16.12
CA ILE A 19 -1.60 -4.31 17.35
C ILE A 19 -0.60 -4.63 18.46
N TRP A 20 -0.16 -5.88 18.58
CA TRP A 20 0.86 -6.28 19.54
C TRP A 20 2.17 -5.51 19.34
N ASP A 21 2.64 -5.39 18.09
CA ASP A 21 3.83 -4.60 17.74
C ASP A 21 3.66 -3.10 18.08
N HIS A 22 2.47 -2.55 17.87
CA HIS A 22 2.15 -1.17 18.25
C HIS A 22 2.29 -0.95 19.76
N LEU A 23 1.77 -1.89 20.57
CA LEU A 23 1.83 -1.78 22.03
C LEU A 23 3.27 -1.87 22.54
N LEU A 24 4.09 -2.77 21.98
CA LEU A 24 5.48 -2.93 22.38
C LEU A 24 6.33 -1.69 22.05
N THR A 25 6.11 -1.08 20.89
CA THR A 25 6.91 0.06 20.43
C THR A 25 6.37 1.42 20.90
N PHE A 26 5.22 1.45 21.59
CA PHE A 26 4.58 2.70 22.02
C PHE A 26 5.41 3.51 23.01
N SER A 27 6.08 2.84 23.97
CA SER A 27 6.92 3.54 24.97
C SER A 27 8.08 4.31 24.31
N GLU A 28 8.74 3.67 23.35
CA GLU A 28 9.83 4.26 22.57
C GLU A 28 9.30 5.36 21.66
N GLU A 29 8.12 5.18 21.07
CA GLU A 29 7.49 6.18 20.21
C GLU A 29 7.21 7.49 20.96
N VAL A 30 6.67 7.40 22.18
CA VAL A 30 6.41 8.57 23.01
C VAL A 30 7.71 9.28 23.37
N GLU A 31 8.79 8.55 23.62
CA GLU A 31 10.09 9.13 23.95
C GLU A 31 10.77 9.79 22.74
N PHE A 32 10.83 9.11 21.61
CA PHE A 32 11.65 9.52 20.47
C PHE A 32 10.91 10.28 19.38
N VAL A 33 9.61 10.07 19.23
CA VAL A 33 8.79 10.69 18.17
C VAL A 33 7.94 11.83 18.72
N TRP A 34 7.23 11.60 19.82
CA TRP A 34 6.26 12.59 20.33
C TRP A 34 6.91 13.81 20.98
N LYS A 35 8.00 13.60 21.71
CA LYS A 35 8.74 14.67 22.42
C LYS A 35 9.66 15.50 21.51
N LYS A 36 9.93 15.03 20.29
CA LYS A 36 10.85 15.73 19.36
C LYS A 36 10.11 16.72 18.45
N LYS A 37 10.88 17.60 17.79
CA LYS A 37 10.34 18.57 16.83
C LYS A 37 9.61 17.84 15.70
N LYS A 38 8.33 18.14 15.53
CA LYS A 38 7.45 17.50 14.55
C LYS A 38 7.73 18.06 13.15
N GLY A 39 8.52 17.32 12.37
CA GLY A 39 8.72 17.56 10.94
C GLY A 39 7.68 16.84 10.07
N PRO A 40 7.63 17.12 8.76
CA PRO A 40 6.70 16.46 7.82
C PRO A 40 6.84 14.93 7.78
N LEU A 41 8.06 14.41 7.93
CA LEU A 41 8.33 12.97 8.03
C LEU A 41 7.63 12.30 9.22
N ILE A 42 7.52 13.01 10.35
CA ILE A 42 6.86 12.47 11.56
C ILE A 42 5.36 12.37 11.34
N TYR A 43 4.75 13.33 10.63
CA TYR A 43 3.33 13.25 10.28
C TYR A 43 3.04 12.11 9.29
N LEU A 44 3.91 11.91 8.28
CA LEU A 44 3.79 10.76 7.36
C LEU A 44 3.88 9.43 8.12
N PHE A 45 4.80 9.34 9.08
CA PHE A 45 4.90 8.19 9.97
C PHE A 45 3.62 7.96 10.78
N PHE A 46 3.05 9.01 11.39
CA PHE A 46 1.79 8.90 12.13
C PHE A 46 0.63 8.45 11.25
N ILE A 47 0.53 8.97 10.02
CA ILE A 47 -0.50 8.55 9.07
C ILE A 47 -0.33 7.07 8.76
N ASN A 48 0.86 6.62 8.36
CA ASN A 48 1.07 5.21 8.03
C ASN A 48 0.79 4.27 9.21
N ARG A 49 1.25 4.67 10.41
CA ARG A 49 1.18 3.85 11.63
C ARG A 49 -0.23 3.75 12.20
N TYR A 50 -0.98 4.85 12.26
CA TYR A 50 -2.29 4.84 12.91
C TYR A 50 -3.47 4.70 11.93
N LEU A 51 -3.32 5.18 10.70
CA LEU A 51 -4.42 5.11 9.73
C LEU A 51 -4.63 3.67 9.23
N THR A 52 -3.55 2.90 9.04
CA THR A 52 -3.62 1.51 8.55
C THR A 52 -4.40 0.58 9.50
N PRO A 53 -4.10 0.52 10.82
CA PRO A 53 -4.89 -0.28 11.76
C PRO A 53 -6.35 0.18 11.87
N LEU A 54 -6.60 1.49 11.81
CA LEU A 54 -7.97 2.04 11.85
C LEU A 54 -8.78 1.63 10.62
N GLY A 55 -8.18 1.70 9.43
CA GLY A 55 -8.80 1.20 8.20
C GLY A 55 -9.11 -0.29 8.28
N PHE A 56 -8.17 -1.09 8.81
CA PHE A 56 -8.37 -2.52 8.98
C PHE A 56 -9.49 -2.86 9.98
N CYS A 57 -9.66 -2.07 11.05
CA CYS A 57 -10.79 -2.25 11.98
C CYS A 57 -12.14 -2.10 11.27
N VAL A 58 -12.27 -1.09 10.40
CA VAL A 58 -13.51 -0.87 9.64
C VAL A 58 -13.75 -2.02 8.65
N ASN A 59 -12.70 -2.50 7.98
CA ASN A 59 -12.80 -3.68 7.12
C ASN A 59 -13.25 -4.92 7.90
N LEU A 60 -12.67 -5.16 9.08
CA LEU A 60 -13.06 -6.27 9.94
C LEU A 60 -14.55 -6.21 10.31
N ILE A 61 -15.03 -5.03 10.74
CA ILE A 61 -16.45 -4.86 11.08
C ILE A 61 -17.33 -5.11 9.85
N ALA A 62 -16.91 -4.67 8.66
CA ALA A 62 -17.64 -4.89 7.43
C ALA A 62 -17.71 -6.38 7.01
N TYR A 63 -16.65 -7.14 7.23
CA TYR A 63 -16.62 -8.57 6.88
C TYR A 63 -17.33 -9.48 7.90
N PHE A 64 -17.42 -9.08 9.17
CA PHE A 64 -18.01 -9.88 10.23
C PHE A 64 -19.43 -9.44 10.63
N SER A 65 -19.90 -8.27 10.21
CA SER A 65 -21.22 -7.74 10.57
C SER A 65 -22.17 -7.67 9.37
N ASP A 66 -23.41 -8.11 9.58
CA ASP A 66 -24.51 -7.97 8.62
C ASP A 66 -24.93 -6.50 8.40
N TYR A 67 -24.39 -5.55 9.18
CA TYR A 67 -24.74 -4.13 9.13
C TYR A 67 -24.59 -3.52 7.72
N PHE A 68 -23.63 -4.00 6.92
CA PHE A 68 -23.34 -3.48 5.58
C PHE A 68 -24.21 -4.08 4.47
N THR A 69 -25.12 -5.01 4.78
CA THR A 69 -25.74 -5.89 3.77
C THR A 69 -27.09 -5.46 3.19
N PRO A 70 -28.01 -4.79 3.92
CA PRO A 70 -29.32 -4.46 3.34
C PRO A 70 -29.25 -3.31 2.34
N ASP A 71 -28.48 -2.26 2.62
CA ASP A 71 -28.60 -0.98 1.91
C ASP A 71 -27.55 -0.80 0.79
N THR A 72 -27.99 -0.42 -0.42
CA THR A 72 -27.10 -0.12 -1.56
C THR A 72 -26.31 1.16 -1.34
N SER A 73 -26.79 2.06 -0.48
CA SER A 73 -26.10 3.29 -0.12
C SER A 73 -24.86 3.02 0.73
N VAL A 74 -24.99 2.21 1.79
CA VAL A 74 -23.92 1.87 2.73
C VAL A 74 -22.79 1.11 2.04
N CYS A 75 -23.14 0.14 1.20
CA CYS A 75 -22.20 -0.60 0.36
C CYS A 75 -21.34 0.32 -0.53
N ARG A 76 -21.95 1.35 -1.14
CA ARG A 76 -21.24 2.31 -1.99
C ARG A 76 -20.28 3.20 -1.22
N HIS A 77 -20.67 3.63 -0.02
CA HIS A 77 -19.79 4.42 0.85
C HIS A 77 -18.63 3.58 1.39
N PHE A 78 -18.89 2.33 1.77
CA PHE A 78 -17.85 1.40 2.23
C PHE A 78 -16.79 1.16 1.16
N VAL A 79 -17.21 0.81 -0.06
CA VAL A 79 -16.27 0.57 -1.17
C VAL A 79 -15.42 1.80 -1.49
N ARG A 80 -15.99 3.01 -1.42
CA ARG A 80 -15.23 4.24 -1.59
C ARG A 80 -14.29 4.53 -0.42
N PHE A 81 -14.71 4.25 0.80
CA PHE A 81 -13.88 4.38 1.99
C PHE A 81 -12.67 3.45 1.90
N GLU A 82 -12.89 2.18 1.60
CA GLU A 82 -11.85 1.16 1.42
C GLU A 82 -10.84 1.61 0.35
N GLY A 83 -11.32 1.95 -0.86
CA GLY A 83 -10.44 2.41 -1.94
C GLY A 83 -9.67 3.70 -1.63
N SER A 84 -10.28 4.65 -0.92
CA SER A 84 -9.61 5.88 -0.50
C SER A 84 -8.54 5.61 0.55
N MET A 85 -8.84 4.75 1.52
CA MET A 85 -7.93 4.36 2.58
C MET A 85 -6.68 3.69 2.02
N THR A 86 -6.87 2.77 1.07
CA THR A 86 -5.80 2.13 0.31
C THR A 86 -4.95 3.13 -0.45
N LEU A 87 -5.59 4.03 -1.22
CA LEU A 87 -4.87 5.05 -1.99
C LEU A 87 -3.96 5.87 -1.08
N ILE A 88 -4.44 6.26 0.09
CA ILE A 88 -3.65 6.97 1.09
C ILE A 88 -2.48 6.11 1.59
N GLY A 89 -2.72 4.84 1.94
CA GLY A 89 -1.68 3.93 2.42
C GLY A 89 -0.52 3.73 1.44
N ILE A 90 -0.83 3.48 0.17
CA ILE A 90 0.16 3.31 -0.90
C ILE A 90 0.95 4.61 -1.10
N ASN A 91 0.26 5.74 -1.26
CA ASN A 91 0.92 7.01 -1.52
C ASN A 91 1.78 7.47 -0.35
N VAL A 92 1.36 7.24 0.89
CA VAL A 92 2.18 7.54 2.08
C VAL A 92 3.45 6.69 2.05
N THR A 93 3.33 5.39 1.76
CA THR A 93 4.47 4.49 1.65
C THR A 93 5.41 4.91 0.52
N ALA A 94 4.87 5.22 -0.66
CA ALA A 94 5.62 5.68 -1.80
C ALA A 94 6.35 7.00 -1.53
N VAL A 95 5.69 7.97 -0.87
CA VAL A 95 6.34 9.22 -0.43
C VAL A 95 7.45 8.97 0.59
N MET A 96 7.27 8.05 1.54
CA MET A 96 8.34 7.68 2.48
C MET A 96 9.55 7.07 1.76
N MET A 97 9.32 6.22 0.76
CA MET A 97 10.37 5.67 -0.10
C MET A 97 11.06 6.77 -0.92
N PHE A 98 10.29 7.67 -1.53
CA PHE A 98 10.79 8.82 -2.28
C PHE A 98 11.72 9.69 -1.44
N LEU A 99 11.34 10.05 -0.23
CA LEU A 99 12.14 10.89 0.66
C LEU A 99 13.48 10.24 1.02
N ARG A 100 13.52 8.91 1.15
CA ARG A 100 14.77 8.18 1.35
C ARG A 100 15.66 8.25 0.11
N ILE A 101 15.11 8.05 -1.09
CA ILE A 101 15.89 8.19 -2.34
C ILE A 101 16.37 9.63 -2.53
N TYR A 102 15.54 10.63 -2.24
CA TYR A 102 15.90 12.04 -2.31
C TYR A 102 17.15 12.34 -1.47
N ALA A 103 17.20 11.84 -0.23
CA ALA A 103 18.35 12.01 0.65
C ALA A 103 19.60 11.28 0.14
N ILE A 104 19.44 10.09 -0.47
CA ILE A 104 20.56 9.26 -0.96
C ILE A 104 21.13 9.80 -2.29
N TYR A 105 20.30 10.44 -3.12
CA TYR A 105 20.60 10.92 -4.46
C TYR A 105 20.64 12.45 -4.57
N GLU A 106 20.92 13.17 -3.47
CA GLU A 106 20.91 14.64 -3.39
C GLU A 106 21.70 15.33 -4.54
N GLY A 107 22.75 14.68 -5.06
CA GLY A 107 23.55 15.17 -6.19
C GLY A 107 23.04 14.87 -7.61
N ARG A 108 22.01 14.02 -7.79
CA ARG A 108 21.50 13.58 -9.10
C ARG A 108 20.01 13.92 -9.26
N LYS A 109 19.73 15.21 -9.45
CA LYS A 109 18.36 15.75 -9.59
C LYS A 109 17.52 15.08 -10.69
N SER A 110 18.15 14.59 -11.76
CA SER A 110 17.44 13.85 -12.83
C SER A 110 16.77 12.56 -12.32
N VAL A 111 17.45 11.79 -11.45
CA VAL A 111 16.89 10.56 -10.87
C VAL A 111 15.72 10.87 -9.96
N VAL A 112 15.87 11.88 -9.11
CA VAL A 112 14.81 12.36 -8.21
C VAL A 112 13.61 12.86 -9.01
N PHE A 113 13.84 13.64 -10.07
CA PHE A 113 12.77 14.14 -10.93
C PHE A 113 12.03 12.99 -11.63
N ALA A 114 12.75 12.01 -12.18
CA ALA A 114 12.15 10.83 -12.80
C ALA A 114 11.26 10.04 -11.81
N LEU A 115 11.74 9.80 -10.59
CA LEU A 115 10.93 9.15 -9.56
C LEU A 115 9.73 9.98 -9.13
N ALA A 116 9.88 11.30 -9.01
CA ALA A 116 8.76 12.19 -8.68
C ALA A 116 7.69 12.16 -9.77
N THR A 117 8.09 12.15 -11.04
CA THR A 117 7.14 12.03 -12.16
C THR A 117 6.42 10.68 -12.16
N LEU A 118 7.12 9.60 -11.81
CA LEU A 118 6.52 8.27 -11.71
C LEU A 118 5.49 8.20 -10.57
N LEU A 119 5.83 8.75 -9.40
CA LEU A 119 4.92 8.86 -8.25
C LEU A 119 3.66 9.67 -8.59
N LEU A 120 3.81 10.80 -9.28
CA LEU A 120 2.68 11.63 -9.70
C LEU A 120 1.79 10.92 -10.73
N ALA A 121 2.39 10.18 -11.66
CA ALA A 121 1.66 9.39 -12.63
C ALA A 121 0.85 8.27 -11.96
N GLU A 122 1.46 7.55 -11.01
CA GLU A 122 0.80 6.52 -10.20
C GLU A 122 -0.39 7.11 -9.43
N PHE A 123 -0.19 8.22 -8.72
CA PHE A 123 -1.25 8.88 -7.98
C PHE A 123 -2.40 9.31 -8.89
N ALA A 124 -2.10 9.94 -10.03
CA ALA A 124 -3.11 10.44 -10.96
C ALA A 124 -3.95 9.29 -11.55
N VAL A 125 -3.30 8.19 -11.94
CA VAL A 125 -3.99 7.01 -12.49
C VAL A 125 -4.87 6.37 -11.42
N ASN A 126 -4.34 6.09 -10.24
CA ASN A 126 -5.11 5.45 -9.16
C ASN A 126 -6.27 6.33 -8.67
N ALA A 127 -6.06 7.65 -8.54
CA ALA A 127 -7.12 8.59 -8.21
C ALA A 127 -8.21 8.63 -9.29
N SER A 128 -7.84 8.62 -10.57
CA SER A 128 -8.81 8.57 -11.67
C SER A 128 -9.62 7.28 -11.66
N LEU A 129 -8.98 6.13 -11.45
CA LEU A 129 -9.64 4.82 -11.39
C LEU A 129 -10.67 4.76 -10.26
N LEU A 130 -10.34 5.32 -9.09
CA LEU A 130 -11.26 5.40 -7.95
C LEU A 130 -12.56 6.17 -8.28
N THR A 131 -12.52 7.15 -9.19
CA THR A 131 -13.72 7.88 -9.62
C THR A 131 -14.66 7.04 -10.50
N TYR A 132 -14.11 6.05 -11.21
CA TYR A 132 -14.86 5.13 -12.08
C TYR A 132 -15.22 3.80 -11.39
N GLY A 133 -14.94 3.66 -10.09
CA GLY A 133 -15.32 2.50 -9.30
C GLY A 133 -16.83 2.43 -9.06
N ILE A 134 -17.43 1.28 -9.43
CA ILE A 134 -18.82 0.93 -9.13
C ILE A 134 -18.85 -0.12 -8.02
N ALA A 135 -19.78 0.03 -7.08
CA ALA A 135 -19.96 -0.94 -6.00
C ALA A 135 -20.85 -2.09 -6.48
N VAL A 136 -20.34 -3.32 -6.33
CA VAL A 136 -21.05 -4.55 -6.67
C VAL A 136 -21.33 -5.32 -5.39
N LYS A 137 -22.61 -5.69 -5.22
CA LYS A 137 -23.05 -6.55 -4.11
C LYS A 137 -22.85 -8.01 -4.49
N HIS A 138 -22.19 -8.78 -3.63
CA HIS A 138 -22.17 -10.23 -3.76
C HIS A 138 -23.51 -10.84 -3.30
N THR A 139 -23.81 -12.05 -3.77
CA THR A 139 -25.08 -12.76 -3.52
C THR A 139 -25.35 -12.99 -2.02
N VAL A 140 -26.62 -13.21 -1.67
CA VAL A 140 -27.25 -13.29 -0.33
C VAL A 140 -26.52 -14.13 0.74
N ARG A 141 -25.53 -14.95 0.37
CA ARG A 141 -24.73 -15.78 1.30
C ARG A 141 -23.35 -15.20 1.65
N ILE A 142 -22.89 -14.15 0.97
CA ILE A 142 -21.61 -13.48 1.24
C ILE A 142 -21.91 -12.01 1.50
N HIS A 143 -21.73 -11.59 2.75
CA HIS A 143 -22.02 -10.24 3.23
C HIS A 143 -20.94 -9.22 2.83
N ALA A 144 -20.40 -9.30 1.60
CA ALA A 144 -19.30 -8.47 1.14
C ALA A 144 -19.71 -7.56 -0.04
N CYS A 145 -19.17 -6.34 -0.03
CA CYS A 145 -19.25 -5.37 -1.12
C CYS A 145 -17.88 -5.20 -1.75
N THR A 146 -17.81 -5.24 -3.07
CA THR A 146 -16.56 -5.04 -3.81
C THR A 146 -16.66 -3.87 -4.78
N MET A 147 -15.52 -3.23 -5.02
CA MET A 147 -15.33 -2.30 -6.11
C MET A 147 -15.04 -3.08 -7.39
N ILE A 148 -15.77 -2.75 -8.45
CA ILE A 148 -15.40 -3.15 -9.81
C ILE A 148 -15.25 -1.89 -10.62
N PHE A 149 -14.29 -1.83 -11.53
CA PHE A 149 -14.20 -0.73 -12.48
C PHE A 149 -15.27 -0.87 -13.56
N ASP A 150 -15.95 0.23 -13.89
CA ASP A 150 -16.94 0.26 -14.96
C ASP A 150 -16.29 -0.09 -16.31
N GLN A 151 -16.54 -1.30 -16.80
CA GLN A 151 -15.98 -1.82 -18.07
C GLN A 151 -16.41 -1.01 -19.29
N SER A 152 -17.48 -0.21 -19.19
CA SER A 152 -17.93 0.66 -20.29
C SER A 152 -17.12 1.94 -20.42
N LYS A 153 -16.41 2.34 -19.35
CA LYS A 153 -15.62 3.59 -19.28
C LYS A 153 -14.13 3.34 -19.13
N VAL A 154 -13.75 2.19 -18.58
CA VAL A 154 -12.37 1.81 -18.29
C VAL A 154 -12.04 0.55 -19.08
N HIS A 155 -11.24 0.69 -20.13
CA HIS A 155 -10.70 -0.45 -20.86
C HIS A 155 -9.81 -1.30 -19.94
N GLY A 156 -9.82 -2.63 -20.11
CA GLY A 156 -9.10 -3.56 -19.22
C GLY A 156 -7.61 -3.27 -19.03
N VAL A 157 -6.95 -2.63 -20.02
CA VAL A 157 -5.56 -2.18 -19.93
C VAL A 157 -5.38 -1.08 -18.88
N PHE A 158 -6.35 -0.18 -18.74
CA PHE A 158 -6.34 0.89 -17.75
C PHE A 158 -6.66 0.38 -16.34
N ALA A 159 -7.48 -0.67 -16.22
CA ALA A 159 -7.73 -1.35 -14.94
C ALA A 159 -6.48 -2.11 -14.46
N ALA A 160 -5.82 -2.85 -15.36
CA ALA A 160 -4.51 -3.44 -15.10
C ALA A 160 -3.46 -2.38 -14.73
N ALA A 161 -3.74 -1.10 -15.05
CA ALA A 161 -2.79 -0.05 -14.78
C ALA A 161 -2.61 0.29 -13.29
N SER A 162 -3.60 -0.06 -12.46
CA SER A 162 -3.52 0.08 -11.00
C SER A 162 -2.48 -0.85 -10.37
N ALA A 163 -2.23 -2.02 -10.96
CA ALA A 163 -1.36 -3.06 -10.39
C ALA A 163 0.11 -2.92 -10.78
N TRP A 164 0.38 -2.73 -12.07
CA TRP A 164 1.76 -2.63 -12.58
C TRP A 164 2.47 -1.30 -12.24
N LEU A 165 1.76 -0.21 -11.94
CA LEU A 165 2.35 1.12 -11.69
C LEU A 165 3.02 1.19 -10.30
N PRO A 166 2.36 0.78 -9.20
CA PRO A 166 3.02 0.62 -7.91
C PRO A 166 4.21 -0.35 -8.01
N LEU A 167 4.06 -1.48 -8.71
CA LEU A 167 5.15 -2.42 -8.91
C LEU A 167 6.34 -1.80 -9.64
N LEU A 168 6.08 -1.02 -10.70
CA LEU A 168 7.12 -0.30 -11.44
C LEU A 168 7.82 0.72 -10.55
N TYR A 169 7.06 1.47 -9.74
CA TYR A 169 7.61 2.44 -8.78
C TYR A 169 8.51 1.77 -7.75
N GLU A 170 8.04 0.70 -7.12
CA GLU A 170 8.81 -0.05 -6.13
C GLU A 170 10.04 -0.70 -6.73
N THR A 171 9.93 -1.25 -7.93
CA THR A 171 11.08 -1.80 -8.68
C THR A 171 12.13 -0.72 -8.92
N ALA A 172 11.71 0.48 -9.34
CA ALA A 172 12.61 1.60 -9.57
C ALA A 172 13.31 2.04 -8.28
N VAL A 173 12.57 2.16 -7.17
CA VAL A 173 13.12 2.49 -5.85
C VAL A 173 14.11 1.42 -5.38
N LEU A 174 13.75 0.14 -5.49
CA LEU A 174 14.59 -0.98 -5.06
C LEU A 174 15.87 -1.04 -5.90
N ALA A 175 15.76 -0.91 -7.22
CA ALA A 175 16.91 -0.91 -8.13
C ALA A 175 17.85 0.25 -7.83
N LEU A 176 17.33 1.47 -7.65
CA LEU A 176 18.15 2.64 -7.29
C LEU A 176 18.81 2.46 -5.93
N THR A 177 18.07 1.97 -4.93
CA THR A 177 18.63 1.66 -3.61
C THR A 177 19.78 0.67 -3.73
N LEU A 178 19.60 -0.45 -4.44
CA LEU A 178 20.63 -1.47 -4.66
C LEU A 178 21.85 -0.93 -5.39
N LEU A 179 21.66 -0.19 -6.48
CA LEU A 179 22.75 0.41 -7.26
C LEU A 179 23.60 1.33 -6.39
N ARG A 180 22.96 2.17 -5.57
CA ARG A 180 23.69 3.08 -4.68
C ARG A 180 24.37 2.32 -3.54
N THR A 181 23.70 1.32 -2.98
CA THR A 181 24.25 0.45 -1.93
C THR A 181 25.52 -0.21 -2.41
N TYR A 182 25.50 -0.76 -3.63
CA TYR A 182 26.67 -1.41 -4.23
C TYR A 182 27.81 -0.44 -4.48
N GLN A 183 27.52 0.77 -4.98
CA GLN A 183 28.52 1.83 -5.13
C GLN A 183 29.16 2.22 -3.79
N HIS A 184 28.36 2.43 -2.75
CA HIS A 184 28.84 2.79 -1.42
C HIS A 184 29.56 1.64 -0.71
N ALA A 185 29.22 0.38 -1.00
CA ALA A 185 29.94 -0.78 -0.47
C ALA A 185 31.35 -0.88 -1.05
N LYS A 186 31.57 -0.34 -2.26
CA LYS A 186 32.88 -0.29 -2.92
C LYS A 186 33.74 0.87 -2.42
N ASP A 187 33.11 1.98 -2.01
CA ASP A 187 33.80 3.14 -1.45
C ASP A 187 33.98 3.03 0.06
N ALA A 188 35.23 2.85 0.51
CA ALA A 188 35.58 2.73 1.93
C ALA A 188 35.25 3.99 2.79
N SER A 189 34.88 5.10 2.14
CA SER A 189 34.51 6.37 2.77
C SER A 189 33.05 6.44 3.21
N ALA A 190 32.20 5.46 2.89
CA ALA A 190 30.81 5.45 3.31
C ALA A 190 30.69 5.26 4.84
N GLY A 191 30.16 6.28 5.54
CA GLY A 191 29.99 6.27 6.99
C GLY A 191 29.13 5.09 7.49
N ARG A 192 29.53 4.51 8.63
CA ARG A 192 28.88 3.34 9.28
C ARG A 192 27.35 3.48 9.40
N VAL A 193 26.88 4.69 9.70
CA VAL A 193 25.44 5.00 9.87
C VAL A 193 24.67 4.88 8.55
N MET A 194 25.20 5.44 7.45
CA MET A 194 24.55 5.34 6.13
C MET A 194 24.48 3.88 5.67
N ARG A 195 25.54 3.10 5.92
CA ARG A 195 25.58 1.67 5.56
C ARG A 195 24.53 0.85 6.32
N ILE A 196 24.33 1.13 7.60
CA ILE A 196 23.30 0.47 8.41
C ILE A 196 21.90 0.89 7.93
N LEU A 197 21.66 2.20 7.77
CA LEU A 197 20.37 2.72 7.30
C LEU A 197 19.95 2.14 5.95
N VAL A 198 20.90 2.02 5.02
CA VAL A 198 20.67 1.44 3.69
C VAL A 198 20.44 -0.06 3.77
N LYS A 199 21.19 -0.79 4.61
CA LYS A 199 21.02 -2.24 4.78
C LYS A 199 19.65 -2.58 5.40
N GLU A 200 19.27 -1.89 6.47
CA GLU A 200 17.98 -2.09 7.15
C GLU A 200 16.81 -1.63 6.26
N GLY A 201 16.97 -0.49 5.57
CA GLY A 201 15.98 0.03 4.64
C GLY A 201 15.75 -0.87 3.42
N LEU A 202 16.80 -1.55 2.94
CA LEU A 202 16.71 -2.46 1.80
C LEU A 202 15.84 -3.68 2.10
N LEU A 203 15.98 -4.28 3.29
CA LEU A 203 15.18 -5.44 3.68
C LEU A 203 13.69 -5.11 3.65
N TYR A 204 13.31 -3.96 4.19
CA TYR A 204 11.93 -3.45 4.14
C TYR A 204 11.44 -3.27 2.70
N PHE A 205 12.22 -2.64 1.82
CA PHE A 205 11.84 -2.44 0.42
C PHE A 205 11.73 -3.76 -0.36
N SER A 206 12.60 -4.73 -0.08
CA SER A 206 12.53 -6.05 -0.70
C SER A 206 11.27 -6.81 -0.27
N VAL A 207 10.86 -6.71 1.00
CA VAL A 207 9.63 -7.34 1.49
C VAL A 207 8.42 -6.73 0.79
N ILE A 208 8.32 -5.39 0.73
CA ILE A 208 7.21 -4.70 0.05
C ILE A 208 7.15 -5.09 -1.42
N PHE A 209 8.27 -4.98 -2.14
CA PHE A 209 8.35 -5.40 -3.53
C PHE A 209 7.90 -6.86 -3.74
N SER A 210 8.27 -7.76 -2.82
CA SER A 210 7.88 -9.17 -2.93
C SER A 210 6.37 -9.36 -2.77
N ILE A 211 5.77 -8.64 -1.81
CA ILE A 211 4.32 -8.66 -1.57
C ILE A 211 3.60 -8.12 -2.82
N THR A 212 3.97 -6.93 -3.29
CA THR A 212 3.36 -6.31 -4.49
C THR A 212 3.55 -7.19 -5.72
N LEU A 213 4.72 -7.78 -5.92
CA LEU A 213 4.98 -8.69 -7.03
C LEU A 213 4.06 -9.92 -7.00
N ILE A 214 3.91 -10.55 -5.84
CA ILE A 214 3.01 -11.71 -5.69
C ILE A 214 1.58 -11.29 -6.00
N LEU A 215 1.12 -10.16 -5.48
CA LEU A 215 -0.23 -9.65 -5.71
C LEU A 215 -0.47 -9.34 -7.19
N THR A 216 0.45 -8.64 -7.85
CA THR A 216 0.36 -8.37 -9.29
C THR A 216 0.35 -9.66 -10.12
N LEU A 217 1.15 -10.67 -9.76
CA LEU A 217 1.14 -11.98 -10.44
C LEU A 217 -0.19 -12.71 -10.25
N MET A 218 -0.80 -12.64 -9.06
CA MET A 218 -2.13 -13.18 -8.80
C MET A 218 -3.19 -12.50 -9.66
N ILE A 219 -3.13 -11.18 -9.83
CA ILE A 219 -4.05 -10.41 -10.68
C ILE A 219 -3.93 -10.81 -12.15
N ILE A 220 -2.71 -10.92 -12.67
CA ILE A 220 -2.48 -11.29 -14.07
C ILE A 220 -2.98 -12.71 -14.35
N SER A 221 -2.82 -13.62 -13.37
CA SER A 221 -3.23 -15.02 -13.49
C SER A 221 -4.72 -15.25 -13.27
N ALA A 222 -5.46 -14.26 -12.76
CA ALA A 222 -6.89 -14.38 -12.50
C ALA A 222 -7.70 -14.43 -13.82
N PRO A 223 -8.84 -15.17 -13.87
CA PRO A 223 -9.74 -15.17 -15.02
C PRO A 223 -10.24 -13.76 -15.37
N ASP A 224 -10.50 -13.45 -16.64
CA ASP A 224 -10.84 -12.08 -17.09
C ASP A 224 -12.03 -11.42 -16.36
N GLY A 225 -12.97 -12.22 -15.84
CA GLY A 225 -14.07 -11.72 -14.99
C GLY A 225 -13.68 -11.41 -13.55
N LEU A 226 -12.61 -12.02 -13.03
CA LEU A 226 -12.08 -11.81 -11.68
C LEU A 226 -10.90 -10.83 -11.63
N LYS A 227 -10.25 -10.49 -12.74
CA LYS A 227 -9.10 -9.54 -12.74
C LYS A 227 -9.44 -8.20 -12.07
N ASN A 228 -10.63 -7.68 -12.32
CA ASN A 228 -11.10 -6.43 -11.72
C ASN A 228 -11.36 -6.57 -10.21
N VAL A 229 -11.76 -7.75 -9.74
CA VAL A 229 -11.98 -8.06 -8.31
C VAL A 229 -10.64 -8.34 -7.62
N ALA A 230 -9.72 -9.02 -8.31
CA ALA A 230 -8.38 -9.32 -7.83
C ALA A 230 -7.53 -8.05 -7.71
N ALA A 231 -7.72 -7.07 -8.60
CA ALA A 231 -7.11 -5.75 -8.47
C ALA A 231 -7.54 -5.04 -7.17
N GLN A 232 -8.74 -5.32 -6.64
CA GLN A 232 -9.12 -4.84 -5.32
C GLN A 232 -8.40 -5.59 -4.18
N THR A 233 -8.13 -6.90 -4.35
CA THR A 233 -7.38 -7.68 -3.34
C THR A 233 -5.89 -7.36 -3.27
N GLU A 234 -5.36 -6.54 -4.19
CA GLU A 234 -4.02 -5.97 -4.07
C GLU A 234 -3.84 -5.11 -2.80
N TYR A 235 -4.94 -4.83 -2.10
CA TYR A 235 -5.04 -3.75 -1.13
C TYR A 235 -5.56 -4.19 0.25
N LEU A 236 -5.61 -5.51 0.51
CA LEU A 236 -6.06 -6.13 1.75
C LEU A 236 -4.95 -6.91 2.45
#